data_AF-A0A2S4LQL7-F1
#
_entry.id   AF-A0A2S4LQL7-F1
#
_cell.length_a   1.000
_cell.length_b   1.000
_cell.length_c   1.000
_cell.angle_alpha   90.00
_cell.angle_beta   90.00
_cell.angle_gamma   90.00
#
_symmetry.space_group_name_H-M   'P 1'
#
loop_
_entity.id
_entity.type
_entity.pdbx_description
1 polymer ?
#
loop_
_entity_poly.entity_id
_entity_poly.type
_entity_poly.pdbx_seq_one_letter_code
_entity_poly.pdbx_strand_id
1 'polypeptide(L)'
;MIIRLVSAALVAGFLAAVVATGLQLALTSPLIIAAERYETQASAAPVRPTPAALIVRVHGGHDHGTKDPSVAGGEVAPDWQPGPGLPRMAFTALATLVGGVGYALLLGAVLLACHREPSPEAGLRFAIGGFLAVALAPALGLAPELPGMEAAPLADRQFWWVMTAAATAMGLYLIAIRRAPITIAGGLVLLVAPHLAGAPEASHAASNLPASYAAQFAARSLGIAFVFWAVIGLAYGWAWGLFGRTRPTHA
;
A
#
# COMPACT_ATOMS: atom_id res chain seq x y z
N MET A 1 3.69 26.67 -9.36
CA MET A 1 4.17 25.53 -8.53
C MET A 1 3.20 24.34 -8.52
N ILE A 2 1.89 24.54 -8.31
CA ILE A 2 0.91 23.44 -8.22
C ILE A 2 0.89 22.54 -9.46
N ILE A 3 0.86 23.12 -10.66
CA ILE A 3 0.88 22.35 -11.93
C ILE A 3 2.12 21.43 -12.00
N ARG A 4 3.30 21.96 -11.67
CA ARG A 4 4.56 21.19 -11.66
C ARG A 4 4.51 20.00 -10.69
N LEU A 5 3.93 20.20 -9.50
CA LEU A 5 3.73 19.16 -8.49
C LEU A 5 2.80 18.06 -8.99
N VAL A 6 1.63 18.45 -9.50
CA VAL A 6 0.63 17.50 -10.01
C VAL A 6 1.16 16.74 -11.23
N SER A 7 1.79 17.43 -12.18
CA SER A 7 2.39 16.78 -13.36
C SER A 7 3.50 15.80 -13.00
N ALA A 8 4.39 16.15 -12.05
CA ALA A 8 5.42 15.22 -11.59
C ALA A 8 4.82 13.99 -10.88
N ALA A 9 3.78 14.18 -10.07
CA ALA A 9 3.08 13.09 -9.40
C ALA A 9 2.36 12.15 -10.37
N LEU A 10 1.71 12.69 -11.41
CA LEU A 10 1.03 11.90 -12.44
C LEU A 10 2.02 11.00 -13.19
N VAL A 11 3.15 11.55 -13.62
CA VAL A 11 4.20 10.78 -14.31
C VAL A 11 4.80 9.71 -13.39
N ALA A 12 5.16 10.08 -12.16
CA ALA A 12 5.75 9.14 -11.22
C ALA A 12 4.79 8.01 -10.83
N GLY A 13 3.54 8.36 -10.53
CA GLY A 13 2.49 7.40 -10.20
C GLY A 13 2.19 6.44 -11.35
N PHE A 14 2.14 6.95 -12.59
CA PHE A 14 1.95 6.11 -13.77
C PHE A 14 3.09 5.12 -13.98
N LEU A 15 4.35 5.58 -13.96
CA LEU A 15 5.51 4.71 -14.14
C LEU A 15 5.60 3.64 -13.05
N ALA A 16 5.37 4.03 -11.79
CA ALA A 16 5.35 3.10 -10.68
C ALA A 16 4.22 2.07 -10.81
N ALA A 17 3.04 2.49 -11.27
CA ALA A 17 1.91 1.59 -11.46
C ALA A 17 2.12 0.58 -12.59
N VAL A 18 2.73 0.99 -13.70
CA VAL A 18 3.09 0.07 -14.80
C VAL A 18 4.07 -0.99 -14.30
N VAL A 19 5.15 -0.59 -13.63
CA VAL A 19 6.15 -1.52 -13.10
C VAL A 19 5.55 -2.44 -12.05
N ALA A 20 4.81 -1.89 -11.09
CA ALA A 20 4.17 -2.67 -10.05
C ALA A 20 3.17 -3.67 -10.64
N THR A 21 2.30 -3.25 -11.56
CA THR A 21 1.33 -4.15 -12.20
C THR A 21 2.02 -5.32 -12.91
N GLY A 22 3.12 -5.07 -13.62
CA GLY A 22 3.90 -6.14 -14.25
C GLY A 22 4.46 -7.15 -13.22
N LEU A 23 5.04 -6.65 -12.13
CA LEU A 23 5.55 -7.52 -11.06
C LEU A 23 4.43 -8.27 -10.34
N GLN A 24 3.28 -7.64 -10.14
CA GLN A 24 2.12 -8.24 -9.50
C GLN A 24 1.60 -9.44 -10.31
N LEU A 25 1.46 -9.26 -11.62
CA LEU A 25 1.06 -10.32 -12.55
C LEU A 25 2.06 -11.48 -12.56
N ALA A 26 3.36 -11.18 -12.51
CA ALA A 26 4.41 -12.19 -12.55
C ALA A 26 4.59 -12.94 -11.22
N LEU A 27 4.54 -12.24 -10.09
CA LEU A 27 5.04 -12.77 -8.81
C LEU A 27 3.92 -13.13 -7.82
N THR A 28 2.82 -12.39 -7.82
CA THR A 28 1.75 -12.57 -6.82
C THR A 28 0.49 -13.20 -7.39
N SER A 29 0.12 -12.93 -8.65
CA SER A 29 -1.06 -13.55 -9.27
C SER A 29 -1.03 -15.09 -9.27
N PRO A 30 0.11 -15.76 -9.54
CA PRO A 30 0.16 -17.22 -9.44
C PRO A 30 -0.09 -17.75 -8.02
N LEU A 31 0.32 -17.02 -6.99
CA LEU A 31 0.10 -17.39 -5.59
C LEU A 31 -1.37 -17.20 -5.19
N ILE A 32 -2.02 -16.14 -5.69
CA ILE A 32 -3.45 -15.89 -5.50
C ILE A 32 -4.26 -17.03 -6.12
N ILE A 33 -3.99 -17.39 -7.38
CA ILE A 33 -4.68 -18.49 -8.06
C ILE A 33 -4.43 -19.82 -7.34
N ALA A 34 -3.23 -20.04 -6.80
CA ALA A 34 -2.93 -21.21 -6.00
C ALA A 34 -3.76 -21.23 -4.70
N ALA A 35 -3.89 -20.09 -4.00
CA ALA A 35 -4.68 -19.98 -2.77
C ALA A 35 -6.18 -20.22 -2.99
N GLU A 36 -6.74 -19.68 -4.07
CA GLU A 36 -8.15 -19.89 -4.47
C GLU A 36 -8.51 -21.39 -4.58
N ARG A 37 -7.55 -22.25 -4.99
CA ARG A 37 -7.77 -23.72 -5.05
C ARG A 37 -7.96 -24.35 -3.67
N TYR A 38 -7.29 -23.85 -2.64
CA TYR A 38 -7.42 -24.36 -1.27
C TYR A 38 -8.74 -23.89 -0.63
N GLU A 39 -9.20 -22.68 -0.92
CA GLU A 39 -10.54 -22.20 -0.50
C GLU A 39 -11.66 -23.06 -1.09
N THR A 40 -11.55 -23.38 -2.39
CA THR A 40 -12.55 -24.20 -3.11
C THR A 40 -12.58 -25.64 -2.59
N GLN A 41 -11.45 -26.18 -2.12
CA GLN A 41 -11.38 -27.52 -1.52
C GLN A 41 -11.85 -27.55 -0.07
N ALA A 42 -11.69 -26.45 0.66
CA ALA A 42 -12.17 -26.30 2.04
C ALA A 42 -13.69 -26.08 2.14
N SER A 43 -14.33 -25.62 1.05
CA SER A 43 -15.76 -25.30 1.01
C SER A 43 -16.52 -26.23 0.06
N ALA A 44 -17.45 -27.05 0.58
CA ALA A 44 -18.49 -27.70 -0.24
C ALA A 44 -19.59 -26.72 -0.71
N ALA A 45 -19.44 -25.42 -0.44
CA ALA A 45 -20.29 -24.33 -0.92
C ALA A 45 -19.50 -23.44 -1.90
N PRO A 46 -20.15 -22.87 -2.93
CA PRO A 46 -19.46 -22.07 -3.93
C PRO A 46 -19.14 -20.70 -3.34
N VAL A 47 -17.87 -20.48 -2.98
CA VAL A 47 -17.38 -19.17 -2.52
C VAL A 47 -16.56 -18.51 -3.63
N ARG A 48 -16.83 -17.23 -3.84
CA ARG A 48 -16.38 -16.43 -4.98
C ARG A 48 -15.02 -15.79 -4.71
N PRO A 49 -14.20 -15.59 -5.77
CA PRO A 49 -12.84 -15.06 -5.65
C PRO A 49 -12.81 -13.61 -5.18
N THR A 50 -12.31 -13.35 -3.97
CA THR A 50 -12.07 -11.98 -3.50
C THR A 50 -10.89 -11.34 -4.23
N PRO A 51 -10.98 -10.05 -4.63
CA PRO A 51 -9.86 -9.40 -5.30
C PRO A 51 -8.70 -9.22 -4.32
N ALA A 52 -7.44 -9.29 -4.77
CA ALA A 52 -6.29 -8.72 -4.05
C ALA A 52 -5.90 -7.42 -4.77
N ALA A 53 -6.18 -6.26 -4.18
CA ALA A 53 -5.53 -5.03 -4.63
C ALA A 53 -4.15 -5.04 -4.04
N LEU A 54 -3.16 -4.62 -4.82
CA LEU A 54 -1.79 -5.08 -4.68
C LEU A 54 -0.80 -3.92 -4.51
N ILE A 55 -1.33 -2.77 -4.08
CA ILE A 55 -0.70 -1.92 -3.06
C ILE A 55 -1.09 -2.58 -1.74
N VAL A 56 -0.19 -2.74 -0.75
CA VAL A 56 -0.51 -3.24 0.61
C VAL A 56 -1.96 -2.89 0.96
N ARG A 57 -2.86 -3.87 0.86
CA ARG A 57 -4.30 -3.61 0.89
C ARG A 57 -4.74 -3.53 2.33
N VAL A 58 -4.43 -2.40 2.95
CA VAL A 58 -4.99 -2.06 4.26
C VAL A 58 -6.37 -1.40 4.10
N HIS A 59 -6.63 -0.77 2.95
CA HIS A 59 -7.87 -0.04 2.68
C HIS A 59 -8.77 -0.76 1.68
N GLY A 60 -9.07 -2.03 1.92
CA GLY A 60 -10.17 -2.74 1.27
C GLY A 60 -11.44 -2.61 2.10
N GLY A 61 -12.05 -1.43 2.12
CA GLY A 61 -13.27 -1.15 2.89
C GLY A 61 -14.02 0.05 2.35
N HIS A 62 -14.67 -0.12 1.21
CA HIS A 62 -15.83 0.71 0.88
C HIS A 62 -17.06 -0.20 0.97
N ASP A 63 -17.60 -0.27 2.19
CA ASP A 63 -18.97 -0.69 2.42
C ASP A 63 -19.86 0.33 1.71
N HIS A 64 -20.34 0.01 0.51
CA HIS A 64 -21.47 0.69 -0.11
C HIS A 64 -22.75 -0.06 0.26
N GLY A 65 -22.99 -0.17 1.56
CA GLY A 65 -24.17 -0.81 2.10
C GLY A 65 -24.59 -0.07 3.36
N THR A 66 -25.23 1.09 3.21
CA THR A 66 -25.95 1.68 4.32
C THR A 66 -27.03 0.69 4.75
N LYS A 67 -26.90 0.16 5.97
CA LYS A 67 -27.90 -0.68 6.61
C LYS A 67 -29.20 0.12 6.71
N ASP A 68 -30.24 -0.31 6.00
CA ASP A 68 -31.60 0.00 6.42
C ASP A 68 -31.98 -0.99 7.52
N PRO A 69 -32.16 -0.57 8.79
CA PRO A 69 -32.50 -1.48 9.89
C PRO A 69 -33.92 -2.07 9.75
N SER A 70 -34.70 -1.66 8.75
CA SER A 70 -36.10 -2.05 8.59
C SER A 70 -36.33 -3.35 7.82
N VAL A 71 -35.30 -3.96 7.22
CA VAL A 71 -35.45 -5.19 6.41
C VAL A 71 -34.91 -6.41 7.17
N ALA A 72 -35.78 -7.04 7.95
CA ALA A 72 -35.51 -8.37 8.52
C ALA A 72 -35.65 -9.44 7.42
N GLY A 73 -34.54 -10.10 7.06
CA GLY A 73 -34.54 -11.29 6.19
C GLY A 73 -34.04 -11.11 4.75
N GLY A 74 -33.42 -10.00 4.39
CA GLY A 74 -32.78 -9.85 3.07
C GLY A 74 -31.44 -10.59 3.00
N GLU A 75 -31.30 -11.55 2.09
CA GLU A 75 -29.98 -12.09 1.71
C GLU A 75 -29.07 -10.91 1.35
N VAL A 76 -27.92 -10.82 2.01
CA VAL A 76 -26.93 -9.78 1.74
C VAL A 76 -26.52 -9.92 0.28
N ALA A 77 -26.88 -8.93 -0.54
CA ALA A 77 -26.37 -8.86 -1.91
C ALA A 77 -24.83 -8.88 -1.81
N PRO A 78 -24.16 -9.81 -2.50
CA PRO A 78 -22.71 -9.95 -2.36
C PRO A 78 -22.02 -8.64 -2.77
N ASP A 79 -21.01 -8.24 -2.00
CA ASP A 79 -20.19 -7.07 -2.30
C ASP A 79 -19.74 -7.08 -3.76
N TRP A 80 -19.91 -5.94 -4.44
CA TRP A 80 -19.56 -5.83 -5.85
C TRP A 80 -18.06 -6.07 -6.05
N GLN A 81 -17.72 -6.90 -7.04
CA GLN A 81 -16.34 -7.18 -7.40
C GLN A 81 -16.16 -7.28 -8.93
N PRO A 82 -14.99 -6.90 -9.47
CA PRO A 82 -14.68 -7.13 -10.88
C PRO A 82 -14.72 -8.61 -11.25
N GLY A 83 -15.28 -8.92 -12.42
CA GLY A 83 -15.27 -10.29 -12.97
C GLY A 83 -13.85 -10.83 -13.19
N PRO A 84 -13.66 -12.17 -13.21
CA PRO A 84 -12.35 -12.79 -13.39
C PRO A 84 -11.71 -12.43 -14.74
N GLY A 85 -10.39 -12.56 -14.84
CA GLY A 85 -9.64 -12.28 -16.07
C GLY A 85 -9.43 -10.78 -16.31
N LEU A 86 -9.77 -10.30 -17.52
CA LEU A 86 -9.52 -8.92 -17.95
C LEU A 86 -10.11 -7.85 -17.05
N PRO A 87 -11.39 -7.93 -16.60
CA PRO A 87 -11.96 -6.91 -15.73
C PRO A 87 -11.17 -6.78 -14.42
N ARG A 88 -10.85 -7.90 -13.75
CA ARG A 88 -10.03 -7.89 -12.52
C ARG A 88 -8.66 -7.27 -12.74
N MET A 89 -7.98 -7.63 -13.83
CA MET A 89 -6.66 -7.05 -14.14
C MET A 89 -6.76 -5.53 -14.37
N ALA A 90 -7.76 -5.07 -15.12
CA ALA A 90 -7.96 -3.66 -15.42
C ALA A 90 -8.27 -2.84 -14.14
N PHE A 91 -9.18 -3.32 -13.30
CA PHE A 91 -9.51 -2.64 -12.03
C PHE A 91 -8.34 -2.66 -11.04
N THR A 92 -7.54 -3.73 -11.02
CA THR A 92 -6.32 -3.79 -10.18
C THR A 92 -5.27 -2.81 -10.67
N ALA A 93 -5.03 -2.74 -11.98
CA ALA A 93 -4.11 -1.78 -12.59
C ALA A 93 -4.56 -0.33 -12.33
N LEU A 94 -5.86 -0.05 -12.46
CA LEU A 94 -6.43 1.26 -12.18
C LEU A 94 -6.28 1.64 -10.71
N ALA A 95 -6.57 0.73 -9.77
CA ALA A 95 -6.38 0.97 -8.35
C ALA A 95 -4.90 1.23 -8.02
N THR A 96 -3.98 0.47 -8.60
CA THR A 96 -2.53 0.67 -8.46
C THR A 96 -2.11 2.03 -9.02
N LEU A 97 -2.67 2.46 -10.15
CA LEU A 97 -2.43 3.79 -10.74
C LEU A 97 -2.90 4.92 -9.83
N VAL A 98 -4.15 4.88 -9.37
CA VAL A 98 -4.72 5.90 -8.48
C VAL A 98 -3.90 6.01 -7.20
N GLY A 99 -3.57 4.87 -6.57
CA GLY A 99 -2.73 4.85 -5.38
C GLY A 99 -1.30 5.34 -5.66
N GLY A 100 -0.71 5.00 -6.81
CA GLY A 100 0.60 5.50 -7.24
C GLY A 100 0.64 7.01 -7.36
N VAL A 101 -0.36 7.61 -7.99
CA VAL A 101 -0.48 9.07 -8.07
C VAL A 101 -0.68 9.68 -6.69
N GLY A 102 -1.53 9.08 -5.85
CA GLY A 102 -1.75 9.53 -4.46
C GLY A 102 -0.47 9.54 -3.62
N TYR A 103 0.30 8.46 -3.64
CA TYR A 103 1.58 8.39 -2.92
C TYR A 103 2.63 9.33 -3.50
N ALA A 104 2.66 9.53 -4.81
CA ALA A 104 3.56 10.51 -5.43
C ALA A 104 3.23 11.96 -5.01
N LEU A 105 1.94 12.29 -4.88
CA LEU A 105 1.49 13.58 -4.35
C LEU A 105 1.92 13.76 -2.89
N LEU A 106 1.72 12.74 -2.05
CA LEU A 106 2.16 12.76 -0.65
C LEU A 106 3.69 12.90 -0.54
N LEU A 107 4.45 12.15 -1.35
CA LEU A 107 5.92 12.26 -1.39
C LEU A 107 6.34 13.70 -1.75
N GLY A 108 5.73 14.28 -2.78
CA GLY A 108 5.96 15.66 -3.18
C GLY A 108 5.65 16.66 -2.07
N ALA A 109 4.52 16.50 -1.40
CA ALA A 109 4.11 17.35 -0.27
C ALA A 109 5.11 17.28 0.89
N VAL A 110 5.56 16.07 1.25
CA VAL A 110 6.54 15.86 2.34
C VAL A 110 7.91 16.44 1.98
N LEU A 111 8.39 16.26 0.75
CA LEU A 111 9.63 16.86 0.27
C LEU A 111 9.60 18.39 0.44
N LEU A 112 8.52 19.03 -0.03
CA LEU A 112 8.36 20.48 0.06
C LEU A 112 8.21 20.97 1.51
N ALA A 113 7.42 20.27 2.33
CA ALA A 113 7.27 20.58 3.76
C ALA A 113 8.61 20.48 4.52
N CYS A 114 9.49 19.57 4.10
CA CYS A 114 10.85 19.43 4.63
C CYS A 114 11.86 20.38 3.98
N HIS A 115 11.41 21.33 3.14
CA HIS A 115 12.25 22.26 2.40
C HIS A 115 13.34 21.56 1.57
N ARG A 116 13.02 20.38 1.00
CA ARG A 116 13.90 19.62 0.13
C ARG A 116 13.46 19.79 -1.31
N GLU A 117 14.39 20.22 -2.16
CA GLU A 117 14.12 20.30 -3.59
C GLU A 117 14.00 18.88 -4.16
N PRO A 118 12.90 18.56 -4.86
CA PRO A 118 12.75 17.25 -5.48
C PRO A 118 13.82 17.01 -6.55
N SER A 119 14.58 15.95 -6.34
CA SER A 119 15.59 15.38 -7.25
C SER A 119 15.49 13.85 -7.15
N PRO A 120 16.02 13.06 -8.11
CA PRO A 120 15.96 11.61 -8.02
C PRO A 120 16.55 11.06 -6.71
N GLU A 121 17.66 11.64 -6.23
CA GLU A 121 18.31 11.26 -4.97
C GLU A 121 17.44 11.59 -3.75
N ALA A 122 16.93 12.83 -3.66
CA ALA A 122 16.05 13.21 -2.56
C ALA A 122 14.73 12.43 -2.59
N GLY A 123 14.15 12.26 -3.77
CA GLY A 123 12.95 11.48 -3.98
C GLY A 123 13.11 10.03 -3.55
N LEU A 124 14.22 9.37 -3.91
CA LEU A 124 14.51 8.01 -3.47
C LEU A 124 14.64 7.91 -1.95
N ARG A 125 15.37 8.82 -1.29
CA ARG A 125 15.52 8.83 0.18
C ARG A 125 14.18 8.96 0.89
N PHE A 126 13.34 9.89 0.46
CA PHE A 126 12.01 10.08 1.05
C PHE A 126 11.07 8.93 0.71
N ALA A 127 11.18 8.34 -0.48
CA ALA A 127 10.39 7.19 -0.87
C ALA A 127 10.75 5.94 -0.06
N ILE A 128 12.01 5.73 0.29
CA ILE A 128 12.41 4.69 1.26
C ILE A 128 11.72 4.94 2.60
N GLY A 129 11.70 6.19 3.09
CA GLY A 129 10.95 6.55 4.30
C GLY A 129 9.45 6.25 4.19
N GLY A 130 8.85 6.56 3.03
CA GLY A 130 7.46 6.20 2.71
C GLY A 130 7.23 4.69 2.77
N PHE A 131 8.06 3.90 2.09
CA PHE A 131 8.02 2.44 2.16
C PHE A 131 8.12 1.91 3.60
N LEU A 132 9.07 2.42 4.37
CA LEU A 132 9.25 2.02 5.77
C LEU A 132 7.99 2.30 6.59
N ALA A 133 7.38 3.47 6.41
CA ALA A 133 6.22 3.91 7.17
C ALA A 133 4.92 3.20 6.77
N VAL A 134 4.59 3.15 5.48
CA VAL A 134 3.26 2.69 5.04
C VAL A 134 3.21 1.21 4.66
N ALA A 135 4.37 0.58 4.44
CA ALA A 135 4.45 -0.82 4.01
C ALA A 135 5.21 -1.68 5.00
N LEU A 136 6.50 -1.41 5.25
CA LEU A 136 7.33 -2.33 6.04
C LEU A 136 6.88 -2.42 7.50
N ALA A 137 6.83 -1.30 8.23
CA ALA A 137 6.52 -1.34 9.66
C ALA A 137 5.13 -1.95 9.93
N PRO A 138 4.05 -1.57 9.22
CA PRO A 138 2.77 -2.25 9.39
C PRO A 138 2.84 -3.74 9.07
N ALA A 139 3.58 -4.14 8.02
CA ALA A 139 3.73 -5.54 7.61
C ALA A 139 4.50 -6.42 8.60
N LEU A 140 5.29 -5.84 9.52
CA LEU A 140 5.93 -6.58 10.60
C LEU A 140 4.91 -7.10 11.61
N GLY A 141 3.80 -6.39 11.81
CA GLY A 141 2.69 -6.81 12.66
C GLY A 141 1.61 -7.58 11.89
N LEU A 142 1.20 -7.06 10.73
CA LEU A 142 0.18 -7.63 9.86
C LEU A 142 0.74 -7.85 8.47
N ALA A 143 1.34 -9.01 8.24
CA ALA A 143 1.92 -9.37 6.95
C ALA A 143 0.83 -9.37 5.85
N PRO A 144 1.19 -9.08 4.58
CA PRO A 144 0.23 -9.19 3.47
C PRO A 144 -0.37 -10.59 3.38
N GLU A 145 -1.69 -10.66 3.35
CA GLU A 145 -2.46 -11.90 3.40
C GLU A 145 -2.92 -12.33 2.00
N LEU A 146 -2.91 -13.65 1.75
CA LEU A 146 -3.58 -14.22 0.58
C LEU A 146 -5.11 -14.18 0.78
N PRO A 147 -5.88 -14.15 -0.33
CA PRO A 147 -7.32 -14.42 -0.29
C PRO A 147 -7.63 -15.69 0.52
N GLY A 148 -8.75 -15.65 1.24
CA GLY A 148 -9.27 -16.81 1.99
C GLY A 148 -8.57 -17.12 3.30
N MET A 149 -7.51 -16.40 3.65
CA MET A 149 -6.96 -16.47 5.00
C MET A 149 -7.90 -15.76 5.97
N GLU A 150 -8.04 -16.34 7.15
CA GLU A 150 -8.75 -15.67 8.23
C GLU A 150 -7.99 -14.41 8.63
N ALA A 151 -8.73 -13.32 8.82
CA ALA A 151 -8.16 -12.03 9.15
C ALA A 151 -8.90 -11.39 10.31
N ALA A 152 -8.18 -10.60 11.11
CA ALA A 152 -8.77 -9.76 12.13
C ALA A 152 -9.82 -8.79 11.55
N PRO A 153 -10.76 -8.28 12.37
CA PRO A 153 -11.75 -7.31 11.92
C PRO A 153 -11.11 -6.15 11.17
N LEU A 154 -11.75 -5.75 10.05
CA LEU A 154 -11.17 -4.76 9.14
C LEU A 154 -10.86 -3.42 9.82
N ALA A 155 -11.77 -2.95 10.67
CA ALA A 155 -11.61 -1.70 11.40
C ALA A 155 -10.36 -1.70 12.30
N ASP A 156 -10.09 -2.82 12.97
CA ASP A 156 -8.94 -2.96 13.86
C ASP A 156 -7.63 -2.93 13.07
N ARG A 157 -7.59 -3.63 11.93
CA ARG A 157 -6.43 -3.62 11.01
C ARG A 157 -6.17 -2.23 10.42
N GLN A 158 -7.22 -1.50 10.06
CA GLN A 158 -7.13 -0.14 9.56
C GLN A 158 -6.59 0.81 10.62
N PHE A 159 -7.15 0.75 11.83
CA PHE A 159 -6.68 1.55 12.96
C PHE A 159 -5.21 1.26 13.28
N TRP A 160 -4.86 -0.02 13.38
CA TRP A 160 -3.49 -0.48 13.60
C TRP A 160 -2.52 0.05 12.55
N TRP A 161 -2.90 -0.05 11.27
CA TRP A 161 -2.04 0.41 10.18
C TRP A 161 -1.85 1.93 10.22
N VAL A 162 -2.93 2.71 10.41
CA VAL A 162 -2.83 4.18 10.44
C VAL A 162 -1.94 4.61 11.60
N MET A 163 -2.13 4.02 12.77
CA MET A 163 -1.31 4.29 13.96
C MET A 163 0.16 3.94 13.71
N THR A 164 0.44 2.73 13.21
CA THR A 164 1.81 2.27 12.94
C THR A 164 2.49 3.12 11.88
N ALA A 165 1.77 3.46 10.80
CA ALA A 165 2.30 4.27 9.71
C ALA A 165 2.57 5.72 10.14
N ALA A 166 1.66 6.33 10.89
CA ALA A 166 1.84 7.68 11.42
C ALA A 166 2.99 7.75 12.43
N ALA A 167 3.05 6.79 13.36
CA ALA A 167 4.13 6.71 14.34
C ALA A 167 5.50 6.50 13.66
N THR A 168 5.56 5.61 12.66
CA THR A 168 6.79 5.36 11.90
C THR A 168 7.21 6.58 11.09
N ALA A 169 6.29 7.22 10.37
CA ALA A 169 6.59 8.43 9.60
C ALA A 169 7.10 9.57 10.48
N MET A 170 6.44 9.79 11.63
CA MET A 170 6.88 10.80 12.61
C MET A 170 8.23 10.43 13.23
N GLY A 171 8.44 9.16 13.60
CA GLY A 171 9.71 8.68 14.15
C GLY A 171 10.87 8.90 13.18
N LEU A 172 10.69 8.55 11.90
CA LEU A 172 11.66 8.81 10.84
C LEU A 172 11.91 10.31 10.64
N TYR A 173 10.88 11.15 10.69
CA TYR A 173 11.03 12.60 10.61
C TYR A 173 11.88 13.16 11.76
N LEU A 174 11.58 12.76 13.00
CA LEU A 174 12.32 13.22 14.18
C LEU A 174 13.79 12.79 14.14
N ILE A 175 14.07 11.56 13.69
CA ILE A 175 15.42 11.00 13.60
C ILE A 175 16.20 11.62 12.43
N ALA A 176 15.64 11.60 11.22
CA ALA A 176 16.37 11.92 10.01
C ALA A 176 16.37 13.41 9.66
N ILE A 177 15.36 14.17 10.11
CA ILE A 177 15.18 15.60 9.78
C ILE A 177 15.47 16.50 10.98
N ARG A 178 14.83 16.28 12.14
CA ARG A 178 15.01 17.16 13.32
C ARG A 178 16.37 16.99 14.00
N ARG A 179 16.86 15.75 14.12
CA ARG A 179 18.23 15.41 14.56
C ARG A 179 18.68 15.95 15.93
N ALA A 180 17.77 16.39 16.80
CA ALA A 180 18.12 16.73 18.18
C ALA A 180 18.13 15.46 19.05
N PRO A 181 19.02 15.32 20.06
CA PRO A 181 19.10 14.10 20.87
C PRO A 181 17.75 13.66 21.47
N ILE A 182 16.98 14.62 22.01
CA ILE A 182 15.65 14.37 22.58
C ILE A 182 14.63 13.92 21.51
N THR A 183 14.69 14.47 20.30
CA THR A 183 13.79 14.09 19.22
C THR A 183 14.17 12.74 18.63
N ILE A 184 15.46 12.40 18.59
CA ILE A 184 15.93 11.07 18.18
C ILE A 184 15.41 10.02 19.17
N ALA A 185 15.54 10.25 20.47
CA ALA A 185 15.00 9.36 21.49
C ALA A 185 13.48 9.19 21.33
N GLY A 186 12.74 10.30 21.19
CA GLY A 186 11.29 10.24 20.93
C GLY A 186 10.94 9.52 19.62
N GLY A 187 11.74 9.68 18.58
CA GLY A 187 11.55 8.98 17.31
C GLY A 187 11.77 7.48 17.42
N LEU A 188 12.77 7.02 18.19
CA LEU A 188 12.98 5.60 18.47
C LEU A 188 11.81 5.02 19.26
N VAL A 189 11.28 5.75 20.24
CA VAL A 189 10.08 5.35 20.98
C VAL A 189 8.90 5.20 20.03
N LEU A 190 8.68 6.15 19.11
CA LEU A 190 7.60 6.06 18.14
C LEU A 190 7.74 4.89 17.15
N LEU A 191 8.97 4.49 16.81
CA LEU A 191 9.20 3.33 15.95
C LEU A 191 8.88 2.01 16.68
N VAL A 192 9.13 1.93 17.98
CA VAL A 192 8.97 0.69 18.76
C VAL A 192 7.57 0.55 19.35
N ALA A 193 6.94 1.66 19.76
CA ALA A 193 5.69 1.67 20.50
C ALA A 193 4.53 0.92 19.83
N PRO A 194 4.28 1.06 18.51
CA PRO A 194 3.24 0.28 17.84
C PRO A 194 3.47 -1.22 18.05
N HIS A 195 4.68 -1.70 17.80
CA HIS A 195 5.01 -3.13 17.88
C HIS A 195 4.90 -3.71 19.30
N LEU A 196 5.09 -2.89 20.34
CA LEU A 196 4.86 -3.31 21.73
C LEU A 196 3.37 -3.40 22.07
N ALA A 197 2.52 -2.58 21.46
CA ALA A 197 1.08 -2.65 21.64
C ALA A 197 0.47 -3.92 21.01
N GLY A 198 1.13 -4.47 19.98
CA GLY A 198 0.74 -5.72 19.33
C GLY A 198 -0.32 -5.54 18.25
N ALA A 199 -0.15 -6.25 17.13
CA ALA A 199 -1.07 -6.21 16.00
C ALA A 199 -2.36 -6.97 16.31
N PRO A 200 -3.52 -6.58 15.73
CA PRO A 200 -4.75 -7.31 15.90
C PRO A 200 -4.66 -8.69 15.22
N GLU A 201 -4.81 -9.77 16.00
CA GLU A 201 -4.71 -11.14 15.49
C GLU A 201 -6.08 -11.66 15.03
N ALA A 202 -6.07 -12.52 14.00
CA ALA A 202 -7.25 -13.31 13.64
C ALA A 202 -7.53 -14.37 14.71
N SER A 203 -8.74 -14.91 14.76
CA SER A 203 -8.97 -16.08 15.61
C SER A 203 -8.12 -17.23 15.07
N HIS A 204 -7.54 -18.06 15.95
CA HIS A 204 -6.56 -19.07 15.56
C HIS A 204 -7.19 -20.28 14.82
N ALA A 205 -8.05 -20.07 13.83
CA ALA A 205 -8.49 -21.17 12.99
C ALA A 205 -7.36 -21.58 12.03
N ALA A 206 -7.13 -22.89 11.95
CA ALA A 206 -6.14 -23.44 11.04
C ALA A 206 -6.57 -23.15 9.58
N SER A 207 -5.73 -22.44 8.84
CA SER A 207 -5.89 -22.32 7.39
C SER A 207 -5.44 -23.61 6.72
N ASN A 208 -6.23 -24.09 5.75
CA ASN A 208 -5.85 -25.22 4.89
C ASN A 208 -4.76 -24.85 3.86
N LEU A 209 -4.39 -23.57 3.77
CA LEU A 209 -3.35 -23.07 2.88
C LEU A 209 -1.96 -23.36 3.47
N PRO A 210 -1.01 -23.95 2.71
CA PRO A 210 0.34 -24.16 3.20
C PRO A 210 1.04 -22.84 3.54
N ALA A 211 1.68 -22.77 4.71
CA ALA A 211 2.37 -21.56 5.20
C ALA A 211 3.46 -21.02 4.26
N SER A 212 4.04 -21.88 3.41
CA SER A 212 5.02 -21.49 2.41
C SER A 212 4.44 -20.59 1.31
N TYR A 213 3.15 -20.73 0.96
CA TYR A 213 2.48 -19.82 0.02
C TYR A 213 2.23 -18.45 0.66
N ALA A 214 1.78 -18.42 1.92
CA ALA A 214 1.59 -17.18 2.67
C ALA A 214 2.91 -16.42 2.84
N ALA A 215 3.99 -17.09 3.25
CA ALA A 215 5.31 -16.48 3.39
C ALA A 215 5.86 -15.93 2.05
N GLN A 216 5.71 -16.69 0.95
CA GLN A 216 6.11 -16.22 -0.38
C GLN A 216 5.29 -15.00 -0.82
N PHE A 217 3.99 -14.99 -0.55
CA PHE A 217 3.13 -13.86 -0.90
C PHE A 217 3.50 -12.61 -0.11
N ALA A 218 3.71 -12.74 1.21
CA ALA A 218 4.16 -11.64 2.06
C ALA A 218 5.49 -11.06 1.57
N ALA A 219 6.50 -11.91 1.33
CA ALA A 219 7.81 -11.49 0.85
C ALA A 219 7.74 -10.80 -0.52
N ARG A 220 7.01 -11.38 -1.49
CA ARG A 220 6.87 -10.80 -2.83
C ARG A 220 6.10 -9.50 -2.81
N SER A 221 5.04 -9.40 -2.02
CA SER A 221 4.25 -8.17 -1.87
C SER A 221 5.09 -7.03 -1.30
N LEU A 222 5.92 -7.33 -0.29
CA LEU A 222 6.81 -6.34 0.31
C LEU A 222 7.93 -5.93 -0.66
N GLY A 223 8.48 -6.86 -1.43
CA GLY A 223 9.44 -6.57 -2.50
C GLY A 223 8.85 -5.68 -3.60
N ILE A 224 7.62 -5.97 -4.04
CA ILE A 224 6.89 -5.13 -5.01
C ILE A 224 6.66 -3.73 -4.43
N ALA A 225 6.23 -3.63 -3.17
CA ALA A 225 6.04 -2.34 -2.50
C ALA A 225 7.33 -1.51 -2.44
N PHE A 226 8.48 -2.15 -2.17
CA PHE A 226 9.78 -1.48 -2.19
C PHE A 226 10.11 -0.93 -3.57
N VAL A 227 9.97 -1.75 -4.62
CA VAL A 227 10.21 -1.32 -6.02
C VAL A 227 9.27 -0.19 -6.41
N PHE A 228 7.99 -0.30 -6.08
CA PHE A 228 6.99 0.73 -6.34
C PHE A 228 7.38 2.08 -5.72
N TRP A 229 7.75 2.09 -4.44
CA TRP A 229 8.22 3.31 -3.77
C TRP A 229 9.50 3.85 -4.41
N ALA A 230 10.49 3.00 -4.69
CA ALA A 230 11.72 3.42 -5.35
C ALA A 230 11.45 4.07 -6.72
N VAL A 231 10.55 3.49 -7.52
CA VAL A 231 10.14 4.06 -8.83
C VAL A 231 9.43 5.39 -8.63
N ILE A 232 8.50 5.52 -7.67
CA ILE A 232 7.86 6.81 -7.35
C ILE A 232 8.94 7.85 -7.03
N GLY A 233 9.88 7.54 -6.13
CA GLY A 233 10.91 8.48 -5.70
C GLY A 233 11.80 8.96 -6.83
N LEU A 234 12.33 8.03 -7.61
CA LEU A 234 13.20 8.33 -8.75
C LEU A 234 12.45 9.09 -9.85
N ALA A 235 11.27 8.60 -10.24
CA ALA A 235 10.47 9.19 -11.31
C ALA A 235 9.93 10.57 -10.92
N TYR A 236 9.52 10.78 -9.67
CA TYR A 236 9.04 12.08 -9.19
C TYR A 236 10.15 13.13 -9.25
N GLY A 237 11.34 12.79 -8.74
CA GLY A 237 12.51 13.67 -8.81
C GLY A 237 12.93 13.99 -10.25
N TRP A 238 12.89 13.02 -11.14
CA TRP A 238 13.17 13.20 -12.56
C TRP A 238 12.13 14.09 -13.25
N ALA A 239 10.85 13.78 -13.09
CA ALA A 239 9.74 14.52 -13.69
C ALA A 239 9.66 15.96 -13.15
N TRP A 240 9.99 16.18 -11.87
CA TRP A 240 10.08 17.52 -11.30
C TRP A 240 11.10 18.39 -12.03
N GLY A 241 12.25 17.83 -12.41
CA GLY A 241 13.25 18.51 -13.23
C GLY A 241 12.76 18.80 -14.64
N LEU A 242 12.06 17.85 -15.27
CA LEU A 242 11.51 17.98 -16.62
C LEU A 242 10.52 19.15 -16.72
N PHE A 243 9.57 19.25 -15.79
CA PHE A 243 8.55 20.31 -15.76
C PHE A 243 9.05 21.64 -15.16
N GLY A 244 10.29 21.68 -14.65
CA GLY A 244 10.92 22.89 -14.11
C GLY A 244 11.75 23.67 -15.12
N ARG A 245 12.11 23.07 -16.26
CA ARG A 245 12.88 23.72 -17.33
C ARG A 245 11.97 24.58 -18.19
N THR A 246 11.66 25.80 -17.74
CA THR A 246 11.17 26.85 -18.65
C THR A 246 12.28 27.21 -19.64
N ARG A 247 11.97 27.15 -20.94
CA ARG A 247 12.86 27.53 -22.06
C ARG A 247 13.54 28.89 -21.79
N PRO A 248 14.80 29.11 -22.22
CA PRO A 248 15.36 30.45 -22.21
C PRO A 248 14.45 31.36 -23.05
N THR A 249 13.98 32.43 -22.45
CA THR A 249 13.36 33.54 -23.18
C THR A 249 14.44 34.10 -24.10
N HIS A 250 14.36 33.78 -25.40
CA HIS A 250 15.11 34.52 -26.40
C HIS A 250 14.65 35.98 -26.32
N ALA A 251 15.57 36.84 -25.86
CA ALA A 251 15.49 38.29 -25.97
C ALA A 251 15.84 38.74 -27.39
#